data_AF-A0A432WGG5-F1
#
_entry.id   AF-A0A432WGG5-F1
#
_cell.length_a   1.000
_cell.length_b   1.000
_cell.length_c   1.000
_cell.angle_alpha   90.00
_cell.angle_beta   90.00
_cell.angle_gamma   90.00
#
_symmetry.space_group_name_H-M   'P 1'
#
loop_
_entity.id
_entity.type
_entity.pdbx_description
1 polymer ?
#
loop_
_entity_poly.entity_id
_entity_poly.type
_entity_poly.pdbx_seq_one_letter_code
_entity_poly.pdbx_strand_id
1 'polypeptide(L)'
;MKSQDIVVLFKIESLTQHWVNPSQYDKELLVPRASSIDWLGEDLRHNDVPPATFTESLFSVRALEQDTGISKSQVSLSLKRMYDVGLAKPDRKTGLPKANTRALLEFIAYGIQYVFPAKEGEVTRGIATSIAAPVLQGKLMTSGELAPIWPYYKGKTKGVAVQPLHENIFAAIRTDDLTYALLALTDAVRIGHSRERGIAIEMMRKLLRVSS
;
A
#
# COMPACT_ATOMS: atom_id res chain seq x y z
N MET A 1 -13.09 8.92 -8.14
CA MET A 1 -12.16 8.12 -7.30
C MET A 1 -11.81 8.95 -6.07
N LYS A 2 -11.75 8.36 -4.88
CA LYS A 2 -11.31 9.01 -3.63
C LYS A 2 -10.04 8.33 -3.11
N SER A 3 -9.27 9.00 -2.25
CA SER A 3 -8.02 8.44 -1.74
C SER A 3 -8.18 7.14 -0.94
N GLN A 4 -9.24 7.05 -0.15
CA GLN A 4 -9.64 5.82 0.55
C GLN A 4 -9.83 4.61 -0.38
N ASP A 5 -10.22 4.81 -1.64
CA ASP A 5 -10.44 3.73 -2.61
C ASP A 5 -9.13 2.98 -2.87
N ILE A 6 -8.02 3.72 -2.99
CA ILE A 6 -6.69 3.17 -3.25
C ILE A 6 -6.16 2.40 -2.03
N VAL A 7 -6.37 2.94 -0.82
CA VAL A 7 -5.98 2.25 0.42
C VAL A 7 -6.72 0.92 0.55
N VAL A 8 -8.03 0.91 0.28
CA VAL A 8 -8.84 -0.32 0.31
C VAL A 8 -8.38 -1.31 -0.77
N LEU A 9 -8.05 -0.86 -1.99
CA LEU A 9 -7.52 -1.74 -3.05
C LEU A 9 -6.21 -2.40 -2.67
N PHE A 10 -5.26 -1.62 -2.13
CA PHE A 10 -3.99 -2.17 -1.67
C PHE A 10 -4.19 -3.17 -0.53
N LYS A 11 -5.14 -2.90 0.38
CA LYS A 11 -5.47 -3.85 1.44
C LYS A 11 -6.08 -5.14 0.89
N ILE A 12 -7.02 -5.05 -0.06
CA ILE A 12 -7.61 -6.21 -0.73
C ILE A 12 -6.54 -7.02 -1.45
N GLU A 13 -5.63 -6.37 -2.15
CA GLU A 13 -4.52 -7.05 -2.83
C GLU A 13 -3.59 -7.73 -1.81
N SER A 14 -3.27 -7.06 -0.71
CA SER A 14 -2.46 -7.65 0.35
C SER A 14 -3.10 -8.90 0.95
N LEU A 15 -4.39 -8.85 1.30
CA LEU A 15 -5.13 -10.01 1.79
C LEU A 15 -5.19 -11.13 0.74
N THR A 16 -5.35 -10.78 -0.54
CA THR A 16 -5.38 -11.75 -1.63
C THR A 16 -4.05 -12.49 -1.74
N GLN A 17 -2.92 -11.78 -1.68
CA GLN A 17 -1.62 -12.41 -1.75
C GLN A 17 -1.28 -13.24 -0.52
N HIS A 18 -1.69 -12.80 0.67
CA HIS A 18 -1.40 -13.53 1.91
C HIS A 18 -2.27 -14.77 2.10
N TRP A 19 -3.56 -14.69 1.80
CA TRP A 19 -4.52 -15.71 2.23
C TRP A 19 -5.17 -16.48 1.08
N VAL A 20 -5.25 -15.89 -0.11
CA VAL A 20 -5.85 -16.56 -1.28
C VAL A 20 -4.75 -17.21 -2.14
N ASN A 21 -3.62 -16.54 -2.32
CA ASN A 21 -2.48 -17.01 -3.13
C ASN A 21 -1.14 -16.93 -2.37
N PRO A 22 -0.98 -17.64 -1.22
CA PRO A 22 0.20 -17.52 -0.34
C PRO A 22 1.52 -17.92 -1.00
N SER A 23 1.50 -18.93 -1.90
CA SER A 23 2.70 -19.38 -2.66
C SER A 23 3.33 -18.30 -3.54
N GLN A 24 2.59 -17.21 -3.69
CA GLN A 24 2.83 -16.16 -4.64
C GLN A 24 3.43 -14.95 -3.87
N TYR A 25 3.27 -14.87 -2.54
CA TYR A 25 3.67 -13.75 -1.68
C TYR A 25 5.21 -13.58 -1.60
N ASP A 26 5.68 -12.58 -2.35
CA ASP A 26 7.06 -12.11 -2.50
C ASP A 26 7.70 -11.46 -1.26
N LYS A 27 8.04 -12.20 -0.19
CA LYS A 27 8.69 -11.57 1.00
C LYS A 27 10.08 -11.00 0.72
N GLU A 28 10.82 -11.51 -0.26
CA GLU A 28 12.18 -11.05 -0.58
C GLU A 28 12.15 -9.70 -1.30
N LEU A 29 11.10 -9.43 -2.09
CA LEU A 29 10.86 -8.13 -2.73
C LEU A 29 10.54 -7.02 -1.73
N LEU A 30 9.92 -7.38 -0.60
CA LEU A 30 9.65 -6.46 0.50
C LEU A 30 10.88 -6.43 1.40
N VAL A 31 11.85 -5.56 1.10
CA VAL A 31 12.96 -5.30 2.03
C VAL A 31 12.34 -4.95 3.38
N PRO A 32 12.52 -5.78 4.42
CA PRO A 32 11.90 -5.53 5.70
C PRO A 32 12.34 -4.16 6.18
N ARG A 33 11.42 -3.40 6.78
CA ARG A 33 11.77 -2.16 7.49
C ARG A 33 12.94 -2.51 8.41
N ALA A 34 14.17 -2.08 8.12
CA ALA A 34 15.39 -2.49 8.84
C ALA A 34 15.47 -1.95 10.29
N SER A 35 14.31 -1.67 10.90
CA SER A 35 14.09 -1.43 12.31
C SER A 35 12.71 -1.95 12.76
N SER A 36 12.24 -3.07 12.20
CA SER A 36 11.01 -3.77 12.63
C SER A 36 11.12 -4.44 14.01
N ILE A 37 12.05 -3.99 14.86
CA ILE A 37 12.12 -4.34 16.27
C ILE A 37 11.42 -3.21 17.06
N ASP A 38 10.38 -3.62 17.78
CA ASP A 38 9.75 -2.96 18.93
C ASP A 38 8.67 -1.87 18.73
N TRP A 39 7.54 -2.23 18.08
CA TRP A 39 6.25 -1.54 18.35
C TRP A 39 5.01 -2.44 18.29
N LEU A 40 5.13 -3.66 17.75
CA LEU A 40 4.03 -4.62 17.65
C LEU A 40 4.53 -5.88 18.32
N GLY A 41 4.12 -6.12 19.56
CA GLY A 41 4.39 -7.38 20.26
C GLY A 41 4.15 -8.56 19.33
N GLU A 42 4.95 -9.61 19.50
CA GLU A 42 5.10 -10.75 18.57
C GLU A 42 3.80 -11.56 18.32
N ASP A 43 2.66 -11.13 18.84
CA ASP A 43 1.42 -11.90 18.98
C ASP A 43 0.58 -12.04 17.70
N LEU A 44 0.98 -11.45 16.56
CA LEU A 44 0.18 -11.47 15.32
C LEU A 44 0.83 -12.22 14.15
N ARG A 45 1.93 -12.95 14.37
CA ARG A 45 2.46 -13.88 13.36
C ARG A 45 1.67 -15.19 13.43
N HIS A 46 0.53 -15.25 12.73
CA HIS A 46 -0.13 -16.54 12.46
C HIS A 46 0.36 -17.09 11.11
N ASN A 47 1.05 -18.23 11.18
CA ASN A 47 1.58 -18.98 10.04
C ASN A 47 0.62 -20.06 9.53
N ASP A 48 -0.64 -20.07 9.98
CA ASP A 48 -1.62 -21.07 9.55
C ASP A 48 -2.55 -20.50 8.47
N VAL A 49 -2.67 -21.21 7.34
CA VAL A 49 -3.67 -20.90 6.32
C VAL A 49 -5.05 -21.07 6.97
N PRO A 50 -5.88 -20.02 7.06
CA PRO A 50 -7.11 -20.10 7.79
C PRO A 50 -8.16 -20.87 6.99
N PRO A 51 -9.19 -21.44 7.66
CA PRO A 51 -10.33 -22.02 6.98
C PRO A 51 -10.95 -21.05 5.95
N ALA A 52 -11.60 -21.56 4.90
CA ALA A 52 -12.25 -20.72 3.88
C ALA A 52 -13.26 -19.71 4.50
N THR A 53 -14.00 -20.12 5.54
CA THR A 53 -14.88 -19.25 6.33
C THR A 53 -14.16 -18.11 7.05
N PHE A 54 -12.92 -18.34 7.48
CA PHE A 54 -12.08 -17.28 8.06
C PHE A 54 -11.61 -16.33 6.95
N THR A 55 -11.25 -16.84 5.77
CA THR A 55 -10.80 -16.00 4.65
C THR A 55 -11.89 -15.02 4.22
N GLU A 56 -13.15 -15.45 4.06
CA GLU A 56 -14.26 -14.55 3.72
C GLU A 56 -14.45 -13.44 4.78
N SER A 57 -14.26 -13.76 6.05
CA SER A 57 -14.40 -12.80 7.15
C SER A 57 -13.37 -11.66 7.07
N LEU A 58 -12.16 -11.93 6.55
CA LEU A 58 -11.09 -10.95 6.36
C LEU A 58 -11.43 -9.88 5.30
N PHE A 59 -12.19 -10.24 4.27
CA PHE A 59 -12.62 -9.31 3.23
C PHE A 59 -13.96 -8.62 3.57
N SER A 60 -14.56 -8.95 4.72
CA SER A 60 -15.79 -8.29 5.16
C SER A 60 -15.56 -6.79 5.35
N VAL A 61 -16.60 -6.00 5.16
CA VAL A 61 -16.58 -4.54 5.37
C VAL A 61 -16.09 -4.20 6.79
N ARG A 62 -16.43 -5.01 7.79
CA ARG A 62 -16.00 -4.84 9.18
C ARG A 62 -14.50 -5.09 9.35
N ALA A 63 -13.97 -6.16 8.76
CA ALA A 63 -12.54 -6.46 8.84
C ALA A 63 -11.71 -5.40 8.10
N LEU A 64 -12.15 -4.99 6.91
CA LEU A 64 -11.50 -3.91 6.16
C LEU A 64 -11.51 -2.57 6.93
N GLU A 65 -12.58 -2.26 7.66
CA GLU A 65 -12.60 -1.09 8.55
C GLU A 65 -11.55 -1.21 9.65
N GLN A 66 -11.46 -2.35 10.33
CA GLN A 66 -10.50 -2.57 11.41
C GLN A 66 -9.05 -2.45 10.90
N ASP A 67 -8.77 -3.01 9.73
CA ASP A 67 -7.42 -3.03 9.16
C ASP A 67 -7.00 -1.68 8.57
N THR A 68 -7.93 -0.96 7.95
CA THR A 68 -7.60 0.32 7.26
C THR A 68 -7.91 1.56 8.08
N GLY A 69 -8.72 1.44 9.14
CA GLY A 69 -9.29 2.58 9.86
C GLY A 69 -10.35 3.36 9.07
N ILE A 70 -10.76 2.91 7.89
CA ILE A 70 -11.78 3.56 7.06
C ILE A 70 -13.16 3.03 7.49
N SER A 71 -14.10 3.92 7.81
CA SER A 71 -15.42 3.50 8.31
C SER A 71 -16.14 2.52 7.36
N LYS A 72 -16.97 1.63 7.91
CA LYS A 72 -17.76 0.65 7.11
C LYS A 72 -18.47 1.29 5.92
N SER A 73 -19.13 2.42 6.16
CA SER A 73 -19.87 3.15 5.13
C SER A 73 -18.95 3.59 3.98
N GLN A 74 -17.77 4.08 4.30
CA GLN A 74 -16.77 4.49 3.32
C GLN A 74 -16.16 3.30 2.59
N VAL A 75 -15.90 2.18 3.27
CA VAL A 75 -15.45 0.93 2.64
C VAL A 75 -16.49 0.40 1.65
N SER A 76 -17.78 0.33 2.03
CA SER A 76 -18.85 -0.11 1.13
C SER A 76 -18.99 0.80 -0.09
N LEU A 77 -18.94 2.12 0.12
CA LEU A 77 -18.98 3.09 -0.98
C LEU A 77 -17.75 3.00 -1.88
N SER A 78 -16.58 2.75 -1.31
CA SER A 78 -15.33 2.52 -2.05
C SER A 78 -15.47 1.29 -2.94
N LEU A 79 -15.90 0.14 -2.39
CA LEU A 79 -16.10 -1.10 -3.15
C LEU A 79 -17.05 -0.88 -4.33
N LYS A 80 -18.20 -0.23 -4.09
CA LYS A 80 -19.16 0.11 -5.14
C LYS A 80 -18.51 0.95 -6.25
N ARG A 81 -17.86 2.08 -5.90
CA ARG A 81 -17.18 2.93 -6.88
C ARG A 81 -16.15 2.18 -7.70
N MET A 82 -15.37 1.30 -7.06
CA MET A 82 -14.29 0.56 -7.71
C MET A 82 -14.81 -0.55 -8.63
N TYR A 83 -15.95 -1.16 -8.30
CA TYR A 83 -16.66 -2.06 -9.20
C TYR A 83 -17.21 -1.31 -10.42
N ASP A 84 -17.83 -0.15 -10.19
CA ASP A 84 -18.41 0.67 -11.27
C ASP A 84 -17.36 1.11 -12.29
N VAL A 85 -16.13 1.41 -11.86
CA VAL A 85 -15.03 1.84 -12.75
C VAL A 85 -14.08 0.70 -13.18
N GLY A 86 -14.34 -0.54 -12.77
CA GLY A 86 -13.52 -1.71 -13.15
C GLY A 86 -12.15 -1.83 -12.47
N LEU A 87 -11.89 -1.08 -11.38
CA LEU A 87 -10.67 -1.21 -10.56
C LEU A 87 -10.73 -2.40 -9.60
N ALA A 88 -11.92 -2.91 -9.31
CA ALA A 88 -12.12 -4.17 -8.61
C ALA A 88 -13.29 -4.94 -9.22
N LYS A 89 -13.39 -6.23 -8.88
CA LYS A 89 -14.55 -7.06 -9.18
C LYS A 89 -14.69 -8.18 -8.15
N PRO A 90 -15.88 -8.74 -7.92
CA PRO A 90 -16.00 -10.01 -7.21
C PRO A 90 -15.24 -11.11 -7.95
N ASP A 91 -14.45 -11.92 -7.23
CA ASP A 91 -13.83 -13.11 -7.80
C ASP A 91 -14.91 -14.12 -8.19
N ARG A 92 -14.75 -14.75 -9.35
CA ARG A 92 -15.76 -15.64 -9.92
C ARG A 92 -15.99 -16.91 -9.10
N LYS A 93 -14.96 -17.36 -8.36
CA LYS A 93 -15.04 -18.61 -7.58
C LYS A 93 -15.46 -18.35 -6.15
N THR A 94 -14.90 -17.31 -5.53
CA THR A 94 -15.08 -17.06 -4.09
C THR A 94 -16.06 -15.93 -3.78
N GLY A 95 -16.44 -15.12 -4.78
CA GLY A 95 -17.26 -13.91 -4.57
C GLY A 95 -16.53 -12.77 -3.84
N LEU A 96 -15.29 -12.99 -3.41
CA LEU A 96 -14.51 -12.01 -2.66
C LEU A 96 -14.11 -10.81 -3.52
N PRO A 97 -14.00 -9.60 -2.96
CA PRO A 97 -13.42 -8.47 -3.67
C PRO A 97 -12.02 -8.80 -4.18
N LYS A 98 -11.80 -8.56 -5.47
CA LYS A 98 -10.51 -8.76 -6.14
C LYS A 98 -10.11 -7.51 -6.89
N ALA A 99 -8.91 -7.02 -6.63
CA ALA A 99 -8.36 -5.88 -7.35
C ALA A 99 -8.08 -6.25 -8.81
N ASN A 100 -8.36 -5.31 -9.72
CA ASN A 100 -7.87 -5.39 -11.09
C ASN A 100 -6.46 -4.78 -11.11
N THR A 101 -5.45 -5.60 -10.80
CA THR A 101 -4.06 -5.15 -10.61
C THR A 101 -3.48 -4.42 -11.81
N ARG A 102 -3.85 -4.83 -13.04
CA ARG A 102 -3.44 -4.15 -14.28
C ARG A 102 -4.02 -2.73 -14.36
N ALA A 103 -5.33 -2.59 -14.18
CA ALA A 103 -5.97 -1.27 -14.23
C ALA A 103 -5.51 -0.37 -13.07
N LEU A 104 -5.28 -0.95 -11.90
CA LEU A 104 -4.71 -0.24 -10.76
C LEU A 104 -3.30 0.28 -11.07
N LEU A 105 -2.42 -0.57 -11.61
CA LEU A 105 -1.07 -0.17 -12.02
C LEU A 105 -1.11 0.96 -13.07
N GLU A 106 -1.95 0.84 -14.10
CA GLU A 106 -2.13 1.88 -15.13
C GLU A 106 -2.61 3.19 -14.51
N PHE A 107 -3.59 3.14 -13.61
CA PHE A 107 -4.07 4.32 -12.90
C PHE A 107 -2.99 4.96 -12.02
N ILE A 108 -2.22 4.17 -11.27
CA ILE A 108 -1.12 4.71 -10.47
C ILE A 108 -0.05 5.31 -11.36
N ALA A 109 0.39 4.62 -12.41
CA ALA A 109 1.47 5.08 -13.28
C ALA A 109 1.19 6.43 -13.96
N TYR A 110 -0.05 6.63 -14.42
CA TYR A 110 -0.39 7.76 -15.29
C TYR A 110 -1.36 8.78 -14.67
N GLY A 111 -2.21 8.35 -13.74
CA GLY A 111 -3.28 9.17 -13.17
C GLY A 111 -2.98 9.78 -11.80
N ILE A 112 -2.29 9.06 -10.92
CA ILE A 112 -2.27 9.40 -9.48
C ILE A 112 -1.75 10.80 -9.18
N GLN A 113 -0.69 11.24 -9.85
CA GLN A 113 -0.06 12.54 -9.63
C GLN A 113 -1.01 13.72 -9.91
N TYR A 114 -2.01 13.52 -10.78
CA TYR A 114 -2.95 14.56 -11.17
C TYR A 114 -4.21 14.54 -10.31
N VAL A 115 -4.68 13.36 -9.90
CA VAL A 115 -5.90 13.21 -9.10
C VAL A 115 -5.62 13.46 -7.61
N PHE A 116 -4.45 13.06 -7.13
CA PHE A 116 -4.02 13.22 -5.75
C PHE A 116 -2.60 13.79 -5.71
N PRO A 117 -2.37 15.06 -6.11
CA PRO A 117 -1.04 15.65 -6.01
C PRO A 117 -0.55 15.62 -4.56
N ALA A 118 0.74 15.35 -4.35
CA ALA A 118 1.41 15.54 -3.06
C ALA A 118 2.31 16.76 -3.16
N LYS A 119 2.46 17.45 -2.02
CA LYS A 119 3.46 18.49 -1.86
C LYS A 119 4.40 18.09 -0.73
N GLU A 120 5.65 18.48 -0.91
CA GLU A 120 6.63 18.46 0.15
C GLU A 120 6.35 19.58 1.16
N GLY A 121 6.57 19.28 2.43
CA GLY A 121 6.34 20.19 3.54
C GLY A 121 7.60 20.40 4.37
N GLU A 122 7.41 20.66 5.66
CA GLU A 122 8.51 20.96 6.57
C GLU A 122 9.41 19.75 6.85
N VAL A 123 10.63 20.03 7.30
CA VAL A 123 11.55 19.00 7.79
C VAL A 123 11.10 18.56 9.18
N THR A 124 10.76 17.27 9.32
CA THR A 124 10.30 16.69 10.58
C THR A 124 10.75 15.24 10.71
N ARG A 125 10.19 14.50 11.67
CA ARG A 125 10.37 13.07 11.83
C ARG A 125 9.15 12.28 11.36
N GLY A 126 9.40 11.08 10.84
CA GLY A 126 8.33 10.25 10.31
C GLY A 126 8.76 8.87 9.88
N ILE A 127 7.90 8.26 9.08
CA ILE A 127 8.12 6.96 8.43
C ILE A 127 8.59 7.23 7.00
N ALA A 128 9.69 6.61 6.56
CA ALA A 128 10.17 6.77 5.19
C ALA A 128 9.11 6.39 4.15
N THR A 129 8.98 7.19 3.09
CA THR A 129 8.10 6.94 1.94
C THR A 129 8.87 7.25 0.64
N SER A 130 8.23 7.08 -0.51
CA SER A 130 8.81 7.41 -1.82
C SER A 130 10.19 6.75 -2.00
N ILE A 131 11.17 7.47 -2.55
CA ILE A 131 12.54 7.00 -2.80
C ILE A 131 13.30 6.57 -1.55
N ALA A 132 12.88 7.01 -0.36
CA ALA A 132 13.49 6.62 0.91
C ALA A 132 12.88 5.34 1.50
N ALA A 133 11.82 4.80 0.90
CA ALA A 133 11.18 3.59 1.39
C ALA A 133 12.08 2.36 1.21
N PRO A 134 12.09 1.41 2.16
CA PRO A 134 12.86 0.17 2.08
C PRO A 134 12.68 -0.61 0.76
N VAL A 135 11.48 -0.62 0.19
CA VAL A 135 11.18 -1.30 -1.08
C VAL A 135 12.01 -0.77 -2.28
N LEU A 136 12.55 0.45 -2.19
CA LEU A 136 13.44 1.05 -3.18
C LEU A 136 14.91 1.11 -2.74
N GLN A 137 15.24 0.55 -1.58
CA GLN A 137 16.60 0.55 -1.05
C GLN A 137 17.58 -0.10 -2.04
N GLY A 138 18.70 0.58 -2.30
CA GLY A 138 19.74 0.13 -3.23
C GLY A 138 19.37 0.22 -4.72
N LYS A 139 18.18 0.73 -5.08
CA LYS A 139 17.76 0.90 -6.49
C LYS A 139 17.93 2.34 -6.98
N LEU A 140 18.06 3.28 -6.06
CA LEU A 140 18.25 4.70 -6.29
C LEU A 140 19.45 5.18 -5.46
N MET A 141 20.26 6.06 -6.04
CA MET A 141 21.30 6.77 -5.30
C MET A 141 20.66 8.03 -4.72
N THR A 142 20.68 8.18 -3.40
CA THR A 142 20.24 9.42 -2.76
C THR A 142 21.33 10.46 -2.93
N SER A 143 21.04 11.58 -3.59
CA SER A 143 22.00 12.67 -3.86
C SER A 143 22.36 13.51 -2.61
N GLY A 144 22.25 12.94 -1.41
CA GLY A 144 22.40 13.67 -0.14
C GLY A 144 21.17 14.51 0.25
N GLU A 145 20.07 14.39 -0.49
CA GLU A 145 18.79 15.05 -0.18
C GLU A 145 18.13 14.43 1.07
N LEU A 146 17.32 15.23 1.76
CA LEU A 146 16.55 14.76 2.92
C LEU A 146 15.53 13.71 2.46
N ALA A 147 15.43 12.61 3.21
CA ALA A 147 14.51 11.53 2.91
C ALA A 147 13.04 12.01 2.91
N PRO A 148 12.23 11.70 1.89
CA PRO A 148 10.78 11.88 2.00
C PRO A 148 10.19 10.97 3.09
N ILE A 149 9.35 11.55 3.95
CA ILE A 149 8.70 10.85 5.07
C ILE A 149 7.21 11.16 5.14
N TRP A 150 6.41 10.23 5.66
CA TRP A 150 5.10 10.55 6.21
C TRP A 150 5.27 11.04 7.65
N PRO A 151 4.84 12.28 7.97
CA PRO A 151 4.97 12.84 9.32
C PRO A 151 4.31 11.93 10.36
N TYR A 152 5.10 11.46 11.32
CA TYR A 152 4.60 10.58 12.36
C TYR A 152 5.44 10.72 13.62
N TYR A 153 4.78 10.99 14.75
CA TYR A 153 5.47 11.34 15.99
C TYR A 153 6.34 10.21 16.56
N LYS A 154 6.05 8.93 16.25
CA LYS A 154 6.92 7.79 16.61
C LYS A 154 7.92 7.41 15.50
N GLY A 155 7.98 8.18 14.42
CA GLY A 155 8.89 7.97 13.31
C GLY A 155 10.35 8.16 13.71
N LYS A 156 11.23 7.29 13.20
CA LYS A 156 12.68 7.32 13.48
C LYS A 156 13.48 8.02 12.38
N THR A 157 12.87 8.31 11.23
CA THR A 157 13.53 8.94 10.08
C THR A 157 13.30 10.45 10.10
N LYS A 158 14.38 11.24 10.08
CA LYS A 158 14.31 12.68 9.83
C LYS A 158 14.26 12.92 8.33
N GLY A 159 13.36 13.79 7.88
CA GLY A 159 13.08 13.94 6.46
C GLY A 159 12.12 15.07 6.13
N VAL A 160 11.86 15.24 4.83
CA VAL A 160 10.89 16.21 4.30
C VAL A 160 9.51 15.57 4.32
N ALA A 161 8.54 16.26 4.94
CA ALA A 161 7.17 15.79 5.02
C ALA A 161 6.52 15.62 3.64
N VAL A 162 5.91 14.48 3.38
CA VAL A 162 5.05 14.23 2.22
C VAL A 162 3.63 14.02 2.73
N GLN A 163 2.67 14.74 2.16
CA GLN A 163 1.26 14.54 2.51
C GLN A 163 0.82 13.11 2.14
N PRO A 164 0.42 12.28 3.13
CA PRO A 164 -0.07 10.94 2.86
C PRO A 164 -1.26 10.94 1.89
N LEU A 165 -1.40 9.87 1.12
CA LEU A 165 -2.54 9.71 0.21
C LEU A 165 -3.89 9.79 0.96
N HIS A 166 -3.95 9.28 2.19
CA HIS A 166 -5.12 9.30 3.06
C HIS A 166 -4.70 9.49 4.52
N GLU A 167 -5.55 10.08 5.36
CA GLU A 167 -5.25 10.33 6.79
C GLU A 167 -5.04 9.03 7.59
N ASN A 168 -5.79 7.97 7.27
CA ASN A 168 -5.72 6.68 7.98
C ASN A 168 -4.65 5.71 7.44
N ILE A 169 -3.65 6.17 6.68
CA ILE A 169 -2.62 5.25 6.16
C ILE A 169 -1.90 4.49 7.27
N PHE A 170 -1.69 5.10 8.43
CA PHE A 170 -0.95 4.50 9.54
C PHE A 170 -1.68 3.30 10.15
N ALA A 171 -3.01 3.27 10.08
CA ALA A 171 -3.78 2.10 10.44
C ALA A 171 -3.53 0.98 9.42
N ALA A 172 -3.65 1.29 8.13
CA ALA A 172 -3.52 0.35 7.02
C ALA A 172 -2.13 -0.30 6.90
N ILE A 173 -1.05 0.42 7.24
CA ILE A 173 0.34 -0.08 7.09
C ILE A 173 0.92 -0.70 8.35
N ARG A 174 0.16 -0.75 9.44
CA ARG A 174 0.68 -1.12 10.77
C ARG A 174 1.33 -2.50 10.74
N THR A 175 0.57 -3.49 10.28
CA THR A 175 0.95 -4.91 10.22
C THR A 175 1.01 -5.43 8.77
N ASP A 176 1.07 -4.53 7.78
CA ASP A 176 0.88 -4.87 6.38
C ASP A 176 1.99 -4.25 5.51
N ASP A 177 3.09 -4.99 5.36
CA ASP A 177 4.29 -4.52 4.67
C ASP A 177 4.06 -4.34 3.16
N LEU A 178 3.17 -5.13 2.55
CA LEU A 178 2.81 -4.97 1.15
C LEU A 178 2.00 -3.69 0.93
N THR A 179 1.00 -3.42 1.79
CA THR A 179 0.25 -2.16 1.72
C THR A 179 1.16 -0.96 1.96
N TYR A 180 2.09 -1.05 2.91
CA TYR A 180 3.14 -0.04 3.11
C TYR A 180 3.94 0.21 1.82
N ALA A 181 4.49 -0.85 1.23
CA ALA A 181 5.31 -0.76 0.03
C ALA A 181 4.54 -0.14 -1.15
N LEU A 182 3.30 -0.57 -1.40
CA LEU A 182 2.46 -0.04 -2.48
C LEU A 182 2.14 1.45 -2.28
N LEU A 183 1.83 1.87 -1.05
CA LEU A 183 1.62 3.29 -0.74
C LEU A 183 2.91 4.12 -0.91
N ALA A 184 4.05 3.60 -0.47
CA ALA A 184 5.32 4.30 -0.61
C ALA A 184 5.76 4.43 -2.07
N LEU A 185 5.59 3.37 -2.88
CA LEU A 185 5.79 3.42 -4.33
C LEU A 185 4.84 4.39 -5.00
N THR A 186 3.60 4.49 -4.51
CA THR A 186 2.64 5.49 -5.00
C THR A 186 3.17 6.90 -4.80
N ASP A 187 3.77 7.21 -3.65
CA ASP A 187 4.39 8.52 -3.44
C ASP A 187 5.61 8.74 -4.35
N ALA A 188 6.44 7.72 -4.60
CA ALA A 188 7.51 7.83 -5.60
C ALA A 188 6.98 8.17 -7.00
N VAL A 189 5.75 7.76 -7.33
CA VAL A 189 5.08 8.18 -8.58
C VAL A 189 4.51 9.59 -8.49
N ARG A 190 4.01 10.02 -7.32
CA ARG A 190 3.39 11.35 -7.11
C ARG A 190 4.40 12.49 -7.08
N ILE A 191 5.56 12.30 -6.47
CA ILE A 191 6.54 13.38 -6.22
C ILE A 191 7.90 13.14 -6.89
N GLY A 192 8.20 11.92 -7.33
CA GLY A 192 9.52 11.59 -7.88
C GLY A 192 9.76 12.13 -9.29
N HIS A 193 11.04 12.22 -9.66
CA HIS A 193 11.52 12.53 -11.01
C HIS A 193 11.30 11.34 -11.96
N SER A 194 11.44 11.57 -13.27
CA SER A 194 11.19 10.55 -14.32
C SER A 194 11.88 9.20 -14.07
N ARG A 195 13.14 9.21 -13.58
CA ARG A 195 13.90 7.99 -13.24
C ARG A 195 13.28 7.24 -12.07
N GLU A 196 12.94 7.95 -11.00
CA GLU A 196 12.38 7.40 -9.76
C GLU A 196 10.99 6.81 -10.01
N ARG A 197 10.17 7.55 -10.76
CA ARG A 197 8.85 7.11 -11.20
C ARG A 197 8.93 5.81 -12.01
N GLY A 198 9.85 5.74 -12.97
CA GLY A 198 10.05 4.53 -13.78
C GLY A 198 10.39 3.31 -12.92
N ILE A 199 11.34 3.45 -11.99
CA ILE A 199 11.73 2.37 -11.07
C ILE A 199 10.58 1.99 -10.13
N ALA A 200 9.83 2.97 -9.62
CA ALA A 200 8.69 2.74 -8.75
C ALA A 200 7.57 1.97 -9.45
N ILE A 201 7.26 2.32 -10.70
CA ILE A 201 6.27 1.63 -11.53
C ILE A 201 6.70 0.19 -11.81
N GLU A 202 7.98 -0.04 -12.16
CA GLU A 202 8.50 -1.39 -12.38
C GLU A 202 8.45 -2.24 -11.10
N MET A 203 8.77 -1.65 -9.95
CA MET A 203 8.64 -2.35 -8.67
C MET A 203 7.17 -2.65 -8.33
N MET A 204 6.28 -1.68 -8.52
CA MET A 204 4.85 -1.87 -8.28
C MET A 204 4.27 -2.94 -9.21
N ARG A 205 4.72 -3.02 -10.47
CA ARG A 205 4.34 -4.08 -11.41
C ARG A 205 4.69 -5.46 -10.86
N LYS A 206 5.89 -5.62 -10.30
CA LYS A 206 6.34 -6.88 -9.68
C LYS A 206 5.49 -7.23 -8.46
N LEU A 207 5.28 -6.27 -7.55
CA LEU A 207 4.47 -6.50 -6.34
C LEU A 207 3.00 -6.80 -6.65
N LEU A 208 2.42 -6.14 -7.66
CA LEU A 208 1.04 -6.39 -8.13
C LEU A 208 0.94 -7.58 -9.09
N ARG A 209 2.07 -8.22 -9.41
CA ARG A 209 2.20 -9.36 -10.34
C ARG A 209 1.48 -9.15 -11.67
N VAL A 210 1.58 -7.95 -12.22
CA VAL A 210 1.04 -7.65 -13.55
C VAL A 210 2.02 -8.20 -14.59
N SER A 211 1.60 -9.19 -15.37
CA SER A 211 2.39 -9.77 -16.46
C SER A 211 2.69 -8.70 -17.53
N SER A 212 3.93 -8.69 -18.03
CA SER A 212 4.38 -7.91 -19.19
C SER A 212 3.68 -8.33 -20.47
#